data_AF-A0A7J9Q698-F1
#
_entry.id   AF-A0A7J9Q698-F1
#
_cell.length_a   1.000
_cell.length_b   1.000
_cell.length_c   1.000
_cell.angle_alpha   90.00
_cell.angle_beta   90.00
_cell.angle_gamma   90.00
#
_symmetry.space_group_name_H-M   'P 1'
#
loop_
_entity.id
_entity.type
_entity.pdbx_description
1 polymer ?
#
loop_
_entity_poly.entity_id
_entity_poly.type
_entity_poly.pdbx_seq_one_letter_code
_entity_poly.pdbx_strand_id
1 'polypeptide(L)' 'MGKNSMAKFISFLMWLTGVIVALTIGFAMIGGSLSLPAWLGGAALAMIAGWVVVITTLLGVVLKIIELIK' A
#
# COMPACT_ATOMS: atom_id res chain seq x y z
N MET A 1 -2.45 -27.19 -19.63
CA MET A 1 -1.75 -26.84 -18.36
C MET A 1 -1.04 -25.46 -18.39
N GLY A 2 -1.47 -24.49 -19.23
CA GLY A 2 -0.84 -23.15 -19.33
C GLY A 2 -1.48 -22.04 -18.48
N LYS A 3 -2.42 -22.37 -17.57
CA LYS A 3 -3.25 -21.38 -16.84
C LYS A 3 -2.56 -20.77 -15.61
N ASN A 4 -1.47 -21.39 -15.13
CA ASN A 4 -0.87 -21.05 -13.83
C ASN A 4 0.15 -19.90 -13.90
N SER A 5 0.92 -19.77 -15.00
CA SER A 5 1.94 -18.71 -15.12
C SER A 5 1.30 -17.34 -15.33
N MET A 6 0.25 -17.25 -16.14
CA MET A 6 -0.46 -16.00 -16.38
C MET A 6 -1.23 -15.55 -15.13
N ALA A 7 -1.83 -16.48 -14.38
CA ALA A 7 -2.47 -16.17 -13.10
C ALA A 7 -1.47 -15.63 -12.06
N LYS A 8 -0.26 -16.21 -11.98
CA LYS A 8 0.81 -15.71 -11.11
C LYS A 8 1.26 -14.30 -11.50
N PHE A 9 1.45 -14.06 -12.80
CA PHE A 9 1.84 -12.74 -13.30
C PHE A 9 0.79 -11.66 -12.99
N ILE A 10 -0.49 -11.94 -13.25
CA ILE A 10 -1.58 -11.02 -12.92
C ILE A 10 -1.65 -10.77 -11.41
N SER A 11 -1.49 -11.81 -10.59
CA SER A 11 -1.47 -11.67 -9.13
C SER A 11 -0.34 -10.78 -8.64
N PHE A 12 0.85 -10.88 -9.25
CA PHE A 12 1.97 -9.99 -8.96
C PHE A 12 1.67 -8.54 -9.33
N LEU A 13 1.10 -8.31 -10.52
CA LEU A 13 0.69 -6.96 -10.93
C LEU A 13 -0.33 -6.35 -9.97
N MET A 14 -1.35 -7.12 -9.57
CA MET A 14 -2.36 -6.65 -8.62
C MET A 14 -1.74 -6.29 -7.27
N TRP A 15 -0.83 -7.11 -6.76
CA TRP A 15 -0.09 -6.80 -5.55
C TRP A 15 0.76 -5.53 -5.69
N LEU A 16 1.52 -5.41 -6.79
CA LEU A 16 2.39 -4.26 -7.04
C LEU A 16 1.57 -2.96 -7.18
N THR A 17 0.47 -3.00 -7.93
CA THR A 17 -0.45 -1.85 -8.05
C THR A 17 -1.02 -1.48 -6.68
N GLY A 18 -1.42 -2.46 -5.86
CA GLY A 18 -1.88 -2.22 -4.50
C GLY A 18 -0.83 -1.52 -3.62
N VAL A 19 0.42 -1.97 -3.68
CA VAL A 19 1.55 -1.36 -2.96
C VAL A 19 1.78 0.09 -3.39
N ILE A 20 1.81 0.34 -4.70
CA ILE A 20 2.03 1.69 -5.24
C ILE A 20 0.91 2.63 -4.78
N VAL A 21 -0.36 2.24 -4.94
CA VAL A 21 -1.51 3.05 -4.53
C VAL A 21 -1.50 3.32 -3.02
N ALA A 22 -1.22 2.30 -2.20
CA ALA A 22 -1.14 2.46 -0.74
C ALA A 22 -0.04 3.45 -0.32
N LEU A 23 1.16 3.34 -0.90
CA LEU A 23 2.26 4.27 -0.64
C LEU A 23 1.94 5.68 -1.12
N THR A 24 1.36 5.83 -2.32
CA THR A 24 0.95 7.14 -2.85
C THR A 24 -0.04 7.83 -1.92
N ILE A 25 -1.07 7.13 -1.45
CA ILE A 25 -2.07 7.69 -0.52
C ILE A 25 -1.41 7.98 0.84
N GLY A 26 -0.59 7.06 1.35
CA GLY A 26 0.17 7.23 2.60
C GLY A 26 1.01 8.50 2.61
N PHE A 27 1.82 8.72 1.57
CA PHE A 27 2.63 9.93 1.43
C PHE A 27 1.78 11.18 1.16
N ALA A 28 0.70 11.09 0.40
CA ALA A 28 -0.22 12.22 0.20
C ALA A 28 -0.88 12.68 1.51
N MET A 29 -1.20 11.73 2.41
CA MET A 29 -1.72 12.03 3.74
C MET A 29 -0.68 12.63 4.67
N ILE A 30 0.57 12.15 4.63
CA ILE A 30 1.68 12.71 5.42
C ILE A 30 2.05 14.12 4.94
N GLY A 31 2.10 14.33 3.62
CA GLY A 31 2.46 15.60 3.00
C GLY A 31 1.36 16.68 3.05
N GLY A 32 0.17 16.35 3.56
CA GLY A 32 -0.96 17.28 3.63
C GLY A 32 -1.68 17.52 2.29
N SER A 33 -1.24 16.89 1.21
CA SER A 33 -1.90 16.94 -0.11
C SER A 33 -3.26 16.26 -0.10
N LEU A 34 -3.47 15.31 0.81
CA LEU A 34 -4.74 14.62 1.03
C LEU A 34 -5.07 14.67 2.53
N SER A 35 -6.17 15.33 2.89
CA SER A 35 -6.65 15.36 4.28
C SER A 35 -7.92 14.53 4.42
N LEU A 36 -8.17 14.08 5.65
CA LEU A 36 -9.43 13.46 5.99
C LEU A 36 -10.48 14.54 6.28
N PRO A 37 -11.77 14.26 6.00
CA PRO A 37 -12.85 15.13 6.44
C PRO A 37 -12.80 15.41 7.95
N ALA A 38 -13.30 16.56 8.38
CA ALA A 38 -13.27 16.95 9.79
C ALA A 38 -13.95 15.94 10.72
N TRP A 39 -15.01 15.25 10.25
CA TRP A 39 -15.71 14.22 11.01
C TRP A 39 -14.91 12.93 11.21
N LEU A 40 -13.85 12.72 10.43
CA LEU A 40 -12.93 11.57 10.49
C LEU A 40 -11.61 11.88 11.22
N GLY A 41 -11.49 13.09 11.81
CA GLY A 41 -10.31 13.50 12.58
C GLY A 41 -9.38 14.48 11.85
N GLY A 42 -9.77 14.97 10.66
CA GLY A 42 -9.10 16.08 9.99
C GLY A 42 -7.64 15.79 9.61
N ALA A 43 -6.85 16.86 9.51
CA ALA A 43 -5.46 16.78 9.05
C ALA A 43 -4.54 16.00 10.02
N ALA A 44 -4.78 16.09 11.33
CA ALA A 44 -3.95 15.41 12.33
C ALA A 44 -4.08 13.88 12.24
N LEU A 45 -5.30 13.36 12.18
CA LEU A 45 -5.51 11.92 12.02
C LEU A 45 -5.04 11.42 10.65
N ALA A 46 -5.22 12.23 9.60
CA ALA A 46 -4.74 11.89 8.26
C ALA A 46 -3.23 11.63 8.27
N MET A 47 -2.44 12.49 8.92
CA MET A 47 -0.99 12.33 9.02
C MET A 47 -0.61 11.04 9.77
N ILE A 48 -1.27 10.74 10.89
CA ILE A 48 -1.04 9.52 11.67
C ILE A 48 -1.39 8.29 10.83
N ALA A 49 -2.56 8.29 10.19
CA ALA A 49 -3.01 7.21 9.33
C ALA A 49 -2.05 7.00 8.14
N GLY A 50 -1.54 8.07 7.56
CA GLY A 50 -0.53 8.02 6.51
C GLY A 50 0.72 7.26 6.93
N TRP A 51 1.27 7.57 8.11
CA TRP A 51 2.42 6.84 8.66
C TRP A 51 2.12 5.36 8.91
N VAL A 52 0.94 5.05 9.45
CA VAL A 52 0.51 3.65 9.66
C VAL A 52 0.45 2.88 8.33
N VAL A 53 -0.13 3.48 7.29
CA VAL A 53 -0.22 2.87 5.96
C VAL A 53 1.16 2.66 5.36
N VAL A 54 2.06 3.63 5.44
CA VAL A 54 3.43 3.50 4.91
C VAL A 54 4.17 2.35 5.59
N ILE A 55 4.15 2.30 6.93
CA ILE A 55 4.86 1.26 7.68
C ILE A 55 4.31 -0.13 7.38
N THR A 56 2.97 -0.28 7.43
CA THR A 56 2.33 -1.58 7.16
C THR A 56 2.54 -2.03 5.72
N THR A 57 2.52 -1.11 4.76
CA THR A 57 2.81 -1.43 3.34
C THR A 57 4.25 -1.88 3.16
N LEU A 58 5.22 -1.19 3.77
CA LEU A 58 6.63 -1.60 3.73
C LEU A 58 6.84 -3.00 4.33
N LEU A 59 6.22 -3.27 5.49
CA LEU A 59 6.25 -4.61 6.10
C LEU A 59 5.65 -5.66 5.16
N GLY A 60 4.49 -5.38 4.57
CA GLY A 60 3.85 -6.27 3.60
C GLY A 60 4.72 -6.53 2.36
N VAL A 61 5.45 -5.51 1.89
CA VAL A 61 6.39 -5.65 0.77
C VAL A 61 7.55 -6.55 1.14
N VAL A 62 8.17 -6.33 2.30
CA VAL A 62 9.29 -7.16 2.79
C VAL A 62 8.86 -8.62 2.92
N LEU A 63 7.69 -8.87 3.52
CA LEU A 63 7.15 -10.23 3.65
C LEU A 63 6.91 -10.88 2.29
N LYS A 64 6.36 -10.15 1.32
CA LYS A 64 6.13 -10.70 -0.03
C LYS A 64 7.42 -11.03 -0.76
N ILE A 65 8.45 -10.19 -0.61
CA ILE A 65 9.78 -10.46 -1.19
C ILE A 65 10.39 -11.72 -0.58
N ILE A 66 10.26 -11.93 0.74
CA ILE A 66 10.74 -13.16 1.40
C ILE A 66 10.01 -14.39 0.85
N GLU A 67 8.70 -14.30 0.63
CA GLU A 67 7.91 -15.39 0.02
C GLU A 67 8.32 -15.67 -1.43
N LEU A 68 8.69 -14.64 -2.21
CA LEU A 68 9.10 -14.80 -3.61
C LEU A 68 10.50 -15.42 -3.76
N ILE A 69 11.38 -15.24 -2.78
CA ILE A 69 12.76 -15.77 -2.79
C ILE A 69 12.79 -17.23 -2.31
N LYS A 70 11.86 -17.64 -1.44
CA LYS A 70 11.72 -19.03 -0.97
C LYS A 70 10.98 -19.90 -1.98
#